data_AF-A0A654CAH2-F1
#
_entry.id   AF-A0A654CAH2-F1
#
_cell.length_a   1.000
_cell.length_b   1.000
_cell.length_c   1.000
_cell.angle_alpha   90.00
_cell.angle_beta   90.00
_cell.angle_gamma   90.00
#
_symmetry.space_group_name_H-M   'P 1'
#
loop_
_entity.id
_entity.type
_entity.pdbx_description
1 polymer ?
#
loop_
_entity_poly.entity_id
_entity_poly.type
_entity_poly.pdbx_seq_one_letter_code
_entity_poly.pdbx_strand_id
1 'polypeptide(L)'
;MKNWIANTKLNTLLEDASRNFDGEQVRRLLIEYCEKYQEIYPFEILEKPIEYLTKNESSEISYETAHTELSIAAGDYCFSLNEIAEALLELIDTKSLTAEQAKKVINHIFEAYSCNESPEEFIEREDTYLCEKISSIITG
;
A
#
# COMPACT_ATOMS: atom_id res chain seq x y z
N MET A 1 -12.23 -8.73 -5.32
CA MET A 1 -11.52 -8.38 -4.09
C MET A 1 -12.52 -8.16 -2.97
N LYS A 2 -12.27 -8.77 -1.81
CA LYS A 2 -13.10 -8.58 -0.62
C LYS A 2 -12.75 -7.23 -0.01
N ASN A 3 -13.72 -6.56 0.63
CA ASN A 3 -13.41 -5.36 1.44
C ASN A 3 -12.97 -5.82 2.84
N TRP A 4 -11.67 -5.94 3.04
CA TRP A 4 -11.04 -6.39 4.28
C TRP A 4 -11.12 -5.35 5.38
N ILE A 5 -11.12 -4.06 5.03
CA ILE A 5 -11.07 -2.97 6.00
C ILE A 5 -12.45 -2.53 6.49
N ALA A 6 -13.55 -2.96 5.88
CA ALA A 6 -14.90 -2.47 6.19
C ALA A 6 -15.27 -2.49 7.68
N ASN A 7 -14.76 -3.46 8.45
CA ASN A 7 -15.06 -3.62 9.88
C ASN A 7 -13.85 -3.33 10.79
N THR A 8 -12.81 -2.65 10.28
CA THR A 8 -11.60 -2.34 11.03
C THR A 8 -11.65 -0.93 11.62
N LYS A 9 -10.85 -0.66 12.66
CA LYS A 9 -10.77 0.68 13.25
C LYS A 9 -10.17 1.67 12.26
N LEU A 10 -9.28 1.19 11.41
CA LEU A 10 -8.64 1.93 10.34
C LEU A 10 -9.64 2.53 9.35
N ASN A 11 -10.70 1.79 8.96
CA ASN A 11 -11.70 2.36 8.05
C ASN A 11 -12.42 3.55 8.68
N THR A 12 -12.83 3.44 9.94
CA THR A 12 -13.43 4.54 10.69
C THR A 12 -12.47 5.72 10.81
N LEU A 13 -11.20 5.47 11.15
CA LEU A 13 -10.17 6.50 11.25
C LEU A 13 -10.02 7.28 9.94
N LEU A 14 -9.96 6.57 8.80
CA LEU A 14 -9.83 7.20 7.48
C LEU A 14 -11.08 8.00 7.07
N GLU A 15 -12.28 7.57 7.47
CA GLU A 15 -13.52 8.32 7.26
C GLU A 15 -13.53 9.63 8.05
N ASP A 16 -13.19 9.56 9.34
CA ASP A 16 -13.16 10.72 10.23
C ASP A 16 -12.05 11.72 9.85
N ALA A 17 -10.91 11.20 9.40
CA ALA A 17 -9.74 12.00 9.03
C ALA A 17 -9.87 12.72 7.68
N SER A 18 -10.90 12.42 6.88
CA SER A 18 -11.06 12.92 5.50
C SER A 18 -10.90 14.45 5.32
N ARG A 19 -11.12 15.25 6.37
CA ARG A 19 -10.96 16.71 6.35
C ARG A 19 -9.56 17.23 6.66
N ASN A 20 -8.75 16.46 7.39
CA ASN A 20 -7.39 16.80 7.82
C ASN A 20 -6.38 15.76 7.29
N PHE A 21 -6.71 15.14 6.15
CA PHE A 21 -5.96 14.04 5.59
C PHE A 21 -4.73 14.56 4.84
N ASP A 22 -3.54 14.40 5.42
CA ASP A 22 -2.27 14.62 4.69
C ASP A 22 -2.02 13.46 3.73
N GLY A 23 -2.61 13.56 2.54
CA GLY A 23 -2.54 12.54 1.50
C GLY A 23 -1.13 12.27 0.98
N GLU A 24 -0.19 13.21 1.12
CA GLU A 24 1.20 13.00 0.70
C GLU A 24 1.94 12.15 1.75
N GLN A 25 1.78 12.45 3.03
CA GLN A 25 2.40 11.64 4.08
C GLN A 25 1.78 10.26 4.19
N VAL A 26 0.46 10.13 4.01
CA VAL A 26 -0.18 8.81 3.96
C VAL A 26 0.31 8.02 2.75
N ARG A 27 0.50 8.66 1.59
CA ARG A 27 1.11 8.00 0.43
C ARG A 27 2.49 7.45 0.75
N ARG A 28 3.37 8.24 1.38
CA ARG A 28 4.71 7.81 1.77
C ARG A 28 4.67 6.63 2.74
N LEU A 29 3.80 6.69 3.76
CA LEU A 29 3.56 5.58 4.69
C LEU A 29 3.11 4.31 3.95
N LEU A 30 2.22 4.41 2.96
CA LEU A 30 1.75 3.23 2.23
C LEU A 30 2.81 2.63 1.29
N ILE A 31 3.73 3.44 0.77
CA ILE A 31 4.92 2.94 0.06
C ILE A 31 5.81 2.13 1.02
N GLU A 32 6.13 2.70 2.19
CA GLU A 32 6.89 2.00 3.25
C GLU A 32 6.18 0.70 3.68
N TYR A 33 4.85 0.70 3.67
CA TYR A 33 4.06 -0.46 4.05
C TYR A 33 4.11 -1.58 2.99
N CYS A 34 4.08 -1.24 1.70
CA CYS A 34 4.35 -2.21 0.63
C CYS A 34 5.78 -2.77 0.72
N GLU A 35 6.78 -1.93 1.05
CA GLU A 35 8.15 -2.37 1.27
C GLU A 35 8.26 -3.36 2.44
N LYS A 36 7.60 -3.07 3.57
CA LYS A 36 7.51 -4.00 4.70
C LYS A 36 6.86 -5.34 4.32
N TYR A 37 5.82 -5.33 3.49
CA TYR A 37 5.23 -6.57 2.98
C TYR A 37 6.27 -7.36 2.15
N GLN A 38 6.98 -6.68 1.25
CA GLN A 38 8.02 -7.25 0.39
C GLN A 38 9.19 -7.85 1.18
N GLU A 39 9.55 -7.30 2.35
CA GLU A 39 10.57 -7.89 3.24
C GLU A 39 10.17 -9.28 3.77
N ILE A 40 8.86 -9.53 3.92
CA ILE A 40 8.31 -10.80 4.41
C ILE A 40 8.05 -11.76 3.23
N TYR A 41 7.53 -11.24 2.13
CA TYR A 41 7.12 -11.98 0.94
C TYR A 41 7.79 -11.39 -0.32
N PRO A 42 9.05 -11.74 -0.60
CA PRO A 42 9.82 -11.09 -1.64
C PRO A 42 9.41 -11.50 -3.05
N PHE A 43 9.24 -10.49 -3.91
CA PHE A 43 9.06 -10.60 -5.35
C PHE A 43 10.11 -9.77 -6.10
N GLU A 44 11.02 -10.42 -6.82
CA GLU A 44 12.13 -9.74 -7.53
C GLU A 44 11.64 -8.62 -8.48
N ILE A 45 10.48 -8.79 -9.13
CA ILE A 45 9.90 -7.81 -10.06
C ILE A 45 9.45 -6.51 -9.38
N LEU A 46 9.32 -6.48 -8.05
CA LEU A 46 8.91 -5.29 -7.29
C LEU A 46 10.09 -4.47 -6.75
N GLU A 47 11.33 -4.97 -6.87
CA GLU A 47 12.51 -4.28 -6.32
C GLU A 47 12.70 -2.89 -6.93
N LYS A 48 12.69 -2.77 -8.27
CA LYS A 48 12.89 -1.48 -8.94
C LYS A 48 11.70 -0.53 -8.76
N PRO A 49 10.43 -0.99 -8.86
CA PRO A 49 9.30 -0.11 -8.56
C PRO A 49 9.34 0.48 -7.16
N ILE A 50 9.68 -0.32 -6.14
CA ILE A 50 9.81 0.15 -4.76
C ILE A 50 11.00 1.12 -4.64
N GLU A 51 12.15 0.80 -5.23
CA GLU A 51 13.31 1.70 -5.26
C GLU A 51 13.00 3.05 -5.92
N TYR A 52 12.23 3.05 -7.01
CA TYR A 52 11.76 4.26 -7.67
C TYR A 52 10.87 5.11 -6.75
N LEU A 53 9.96 4.48 -6.00
CA LEU A 53 8.99 5.15 -5.15
C LEU A 53 9.59 5.68 -3.83
N THR A 54 10.65 5.07 -3.33
CA THR A 54 11.31 5.45 -2.06
C THR A 54 12.43 6.47 -2.23
N LYS A 55 13.06 6.55 -3.41
CA LYS A 55 14.16 7.51 -3.67
C LYS A 55 13.65 8.85 -4.19
N ASN A 56 13.95 9.94 -3.48
CA ASN A 56 13.46 11.27 -3.84
C ASN A 56 14.11 11.91 -5.08
N GLU A 57 15.40 11.65 -5.40
CA GLU A 57 16.08 12.41 -6.48
C GLU A 57 17.20 11.66 -7.25
N SER A 58 17.48 10.38 -6.95
CA SER A 58 18.67 9.67 -7.49
C SER A 58 18.42 8.27 -8.03
N SER A 59 17.16 7.90 -8.28
CA SER A 59 16.88 6.62 -8.91
C SER A 59 17.31 6.67 -10.39
N GLU A 60 18.17 5.75 -10.81
CA GLU A 60 18.44 5.51 -12.24
C GLU A 60 17.22 4.89 -12.94
N ILE A 61 16.22 4.45 -12.17
CA ILE A 61 14.99 3.84 -12.66
C ILE A 61 14.04 4.95 -13.10
N SER A 62 13.58 4.88 -14.35
CA SER A 62 12.58 5.82 -14.86
C SER A 62 11.17 5.44 -14.40
N TYR A 63 10.25 6.42 -14.39
CA TYR A 63 8.83 6.17 -14.17
C TYR A 63 8.31 5.07 -15.11
N GLU A 64 8.65 5.13 -16.40
CA GLU A 64 8.19 4.16 -17.40
C GLU A 64 8.68 2.75 -17.08
N THR A 65 9.92 2.62 -16.58
CA THR A 65 10.48 1.32 -16.19
C THR A 65 9.72 0.75 -15.00
N ALA A 66 9.58 1.54 -13.92
CA ALA A 66 8.86 1.13 -12.72
C ALA A 66 7.40 0.78 -13.02
N HIS A 67 6.70 1.66 -13.74
CA HIS A 67 5.30 1.44 -14.12
C HIS A 67 5.13 0.20 -15.03
N THR A 68 6.06 -0.05 -15.95
CA THR A 68 6.01 -1.25 -16.81
C THR A 68 6.16 -2.53 -15.99
N GLU A 69 7.12 -2.59 -15.07
CA GLU A 69 7.32 -3.76 -14.21
C GLU A 69 6.10 -4.01 -13.32
N LEU A 70 5.50 -2.96 -12.75
CA LEU A 70 4.24 -3.07 -12.02
C LEU A 70 3.08 -3.57 -12.89
N SER A 71 2.96 -3.07 -14.11
CA SER A 71 1.90 -3.49 -15.04
C SER A 71 2.02 -4.98 -15.41
N ILE A 72 3.26 -5.47 -15.56
CA ILE A 72 3.53 -6.90 -15.79
C ILE A 72 3.16 -7.70 -14.54
N ALA A 73 3.60 -7.27 -13.36
CA ALA A 73 3.33 -7.93 -12.09
C ALA A 73 1.82 -8.01 -11.76
N ALA A 74 1.05 -6.96 -12.05
CA ALA A 74 -0.40 -6.93 -11.87
C ALA A 74 -1.14 -7.97 -12.73
N GLY A 75 -0.54 -8.38 -13.86
CA GLY A 75 -1.07 -9.40 -14.77
C GLY A 75 -0.51 -10.81 -14.56
N ASP A 76 0.31 -11.03 -13.53
CA ASP A 76 0.93 -12.33 -13.26
C ASP A 76 -0.12 -13.35 -12.74
N TYR A 77 0.27 -14.62 -12.62
CA TYR A 77 -0.58 -15.66 -12.05
C TYR A 77 -0.58 -15.63 -10.51
N CYS A 78 0.43 -15.02 -9.89
CA CYS A 78 0.55 -14.93 -8.43
C CYS A 78 -0.37 -13.85 -7.83
N PHE A 79 -1.53 -14.22 -7.30
CA PHE A 79 -2.51 -13.25 -6.75
C PHE A 79 -1.93 -12.25 -5.75
N SER A 80 -1.08 -12.68 -4.80
CA SER A 80 -0.48 -11.75 -3.83
C SER A 80 0.46 -10.74 -4.48
N LEU A 81 1.20 -11.14 -5.51
CA LEU A 81 1.99 -10.21 -6.32
C LEU A 81 1.10 -9.22 -7.04
N ASN A 82 0.02 -9.69 -7.67
CA ASN A 82 -0.89 -8.82 -8.42
C ASN A 82 -1.47 -7.73 -7.53
N GLU A 83 -1.91 -8.08 -6.31
CA GLU A 83 -2.51 -7.13 -5.38
C GLU A 83 -1.50 -6.07 -4.90
N ILE A 84 -0.26 -6.45 -4.58
CA ILE A 84 0.78 -5.47 -4.22
C ILE A 84 1.16 -4.59 -5.42
N ALA A 85 1.21 -5.15 -6.64
CA ALA A 85 1.49 -4.39 -7.84
C ALA A 85 0.39 -3.34 -8.11
N GLU A 86 -0.88 -3.69 -7.97
CA GLU A 86 -2.02 -2.77 -8.08
C GLU A 86 -1.97 -1.67 -7.01
N ALA A 87 -1.60 -2.01 -5.76
CA ALA A 87 -1.38 -1.03 -4.71
C ALA A 87 -0.27 -0.02 -5.09
N LEU A 88 0.86 -0.50 -5.60
CA LEU A 88 2.00 0.33 -6.03
C LEU A 88 1.67 1.17 -7.28
N LEU A 89 0.84 0.68 -8.20
CA LEU A 89 0.36 1.46 -9.35
C LEU A 89 -0.47 2.68 -8.91
N GLU A 90 -1.38 2.50 -7.95
CA GLU A 90 -2.13 3.65 -7.41
C GLU A 90 -1.19 4.68 -6.76
N LEU A 91 -0.12 4.22 -6.08
CA LEU A 91 0.87 5.06 -5.41
C LEU A 91 1.85 5.75 -6.37
N ILE A 92 2.19 5.13 -7.51
CA ILE A 92 3.11 5.72 -8.49
C ILE A 92 2.45 6.81 -9.32
N ASP A 93 1.15 6.68 -9.59
CA ASP A 93 0.40 7.62 -10.42
C ASP A 93 -0.15 8.83 -9.64
N THR A 94 -0.25 8.71 -8.31
CA THR A 94 -0.85 9.75 -7.46
C THR A 94 0.19 10.40 -6.57
N LYS A 95 0.26 11.74 -6.55
CA LYS A 95 1.18 12.47 -5.64
C LYS A 95 0.65 12.62 -4.21
N SER A 96 -0.67 12.71 -4.05
CA SER A 96 -1.35 12.88 -2.76
C SER A 96 -2.67 12.11 -2.80
N LEU A 97 -2.88 11.22 -1.83
CA LEU A 97 -4.04 10.34 -1.81
C LEU A 97 -5.26 11.05 -1.22
N THR A 98 -6.45 10.67 -1.71
CA THR A 98 -7.69 10.81 -0.95
C THR A 98 -7.85 9.67 0.06
N ALA A 99 -8.72 9.84 1.07
CA ALA A 99 -9.03 8.77 2.01
C ALA A 99 -9.53 7.49 1.30
N GLU A 100 -10.34 7.64 0.25
CA GLU A 100 -10.85 6.50 -0.54
C GLU A 100 -9.75 5.80 -1.33
N GLN A 101 -8.78 6.54 -1.89
CA GLN A 101 -7.63 5.92 -2.53
C GLN A 101 -6.74 5.20 -1.51
N ALA A 102 -6.51 5.78 -0.33
CA ALA A 102 -5.77 5.12 0.74
C ALA A 102 -6.45 3.81 1.18
N LYS A 103 -7.78 3.84 1.38
CA LYS A 103 -8.60 2.65 1.65
C LYS A 103 -8.42 1.58 0.57
N LYS A 104 -8.49 1.97 -0.71
CA LYS A 104 -8.28 1.06 -1.84
C LYS A 104 -6.89 0.41 -1.78
N VAL A 105 -5.83 1.21 -1.61
CA VAL A 105 -4.44 0.72 -1.50
C VAL A 105 -4.28 -0.26 -0.33
N ILE A 106 -4.78 0.10 0.85
CA ILE A 106 -4.69 -0.77 2.03
C ILE A 106 -5.45 -2.08 1.79
N ASN A 107 -6.60 -2.03 1.12
CA ASN A 107 -7.40 -3.21 0.84
C ASN A 107 -6.69 -4.19 -0.10
N HIS A 108 -5.96 -3.69 -1.10
CA HIS A 108 -5.08 -4.51 -1.93
C HIS A 108 -4.00 -5.21 -1.09
N ILE A 109 -3.32 -4.46 -0.20
CA ILE A 109 -2.27 -5.04 0.66
C ILE A 109 -2.84 -6.10 1.61
N PHE A 110 -4.05 -5.89 2.14
CA PHE A 110 -4.73 -6.88 3.00
C PHE A 110 -5.17 -8.12 2.21
N GLU A 111 -5.61 -7.97 0.96
CA GLU A 111 -5.87 -9.11 0.08
C GLU A 111 -4.58 -9.90 -0.20
N ALA A 112 -3.44 -9.23 -0.37
CA ALA A 112 -2.14 -9.88 -0.52
C ALA A 112 -1.74 -10.69 0.73
N TYR A 113 -1.91 -10.13 1.94
CA TYR A 113 -1.71 -10.86 3.19
C TYR A 113 -2.61 -12.09 3.29
N SER A 114 -3.87 -11.99 2.85
CA SER A 114 -4.82 -13.10 2.91
C SER A 114 -4.44 -14.32 2.04
N CYS A 115 -3.50 -14.15 1.10
CA CYS A 115 -2.93 -15.25 0.32
C CYS A 115 -1.92 -16.08 1.12
N ASN A 116 -1.36 -15.52 2.20
CA ASN A 116 -0.27 -16.11 2.97
C ASN A 116 -0.64 -16.42 4.43
N GLU A 117 -1.58 -15.65 5.00
CA GLU A 117 -1.98 -15.70 6.41
C GLU A 117 -3.51 -15.81 6.51
N SER A 118 -4.00 -16.44 7.58
CA SER A 118 -5.43 -16.41 7.86
C SER A 118 -5.88 -15.00 8.29
N PRO A 119 -7.13 -14.59 8.01
CA PRO A 119 -7.64 -13.28 8.40
C PRO A 119 -7.44 -12.94 9.88
N GLU A 120 -7.55 -13.94 10.75
CA GLU A 120 -7.39 -13.80 12.19
C GLU A 120 -5.93 -13.50 12.60
N GLU A 121 -4.94 -13.87 11.78
CA GLU A 121 -3.51 -13.66 12.05
C GLU A 121 -3.05 -12.26 11.64
N PHE A 122 -3.54 -11.73 10.51
CA PHE A 122 -3.04 -10.45 9.98
C PHE A 122 -3.94 -9.25 10.29
N ILE A 123 -5.28 -9.39 10.29
CA ILE A 123 -6.17 -8.21 10.36
C ILE A 123 -5.93 -7.39 11.63
N GLU A 124 -5.87 -8.03 12.81
CA GLU A 124 -5.68 -7.30 14.07
C GLU A 124 -4.30 -6.63 14.14
N ARG A 125 -3.25 -7.34 13.70
CA ARG A 125 -1.87 -6.85 13.66
C ARG A 125 -1.74 -5.63 12.77
N GLU A 126 -2.26 -5.74 11.54
CA GLU A 126 -2.12 -4.72 10.52
C GLU A 126 -3.06 -3.53 10.75
N ASP A 127 -4.29 -3.75 11.23
CA ASP A 127 -5.20 -2.68 11.65
C ASP A 127 -4.58 -1.84 12.76
N THR A 128 -4.00 -2.49 13.77
CA THR A 128 -3.34 -1.81 14.89
C THR A 128 -2.15 -0.98 14.42
N TYR A 129 -1.27 -1.58 13.60
CA TYR A 129 -0.09 -0.91 13.06
C TYR A 129 -0.45 0.34 12.24
N LEU A 130 -1.39 0.20 11.29
CA LEU A 130 -1.79 1.30 10.42
C LEU A 130 -2.55 2.38 11.19
N CYS A 131 -3.40 2.02 12.16
CA CYS A 131 -4.07 3.01 13.02
C CYS A 131 -3.06 3.89 13.78
N GLU A 132 -2.01 3.30 14.36
CA GLU A 132 -0.97 4.05 15.07
C GLU A 132 -0.24 5.04 14.15
N LYS A 133 0.19 4.56 12.98
CA LYS A 133 0.93 5.37 12.00
C LYS A 133 0.07 6.49 11.41
N ILE A 134 -1.15 6.18 10.98
CA ILE A 134 -2.05 7.18 10.38
C ILE A 134 -2.52 8.20 11.41
N SER A 135 -2.82 7.78 12.64
CA SER A 135 -3.18 8.74 13.71
C SER A 135 -2.04 9.74 13.97
N SER A 136 -0.80 9.27 13.95
CA SER A 136 0.38 10.14 14.13
C SER A 136 0.49 11.20 13.04
N ILE A 137 0.14 10.87 11.79
CA ILE A 137 0.12 11.80 10.66
C ILE A 137 -1.01 12.82 10.80
N ILE A 138 -2.20 12.40 11.24
CA ILE A 138 -3.38 13.28 11.32
C ILE A 138 -3.29 14.27 12.50
N THR A 139 -2.65 13.87 13.59
CA THR A 139 -2.55 14.70 14.81
C THR A 139 -1.32 15.61 14.87
N GLY A 140 -0.34 15.40 14.00
CA GLY A 140 0.90 16.18 13.92
C GLY A 140 0.75 17.41 13.04
#